data_AF-A0A957E6P5-F1
#
_entry.id   AF-A0A957E6P5-F1
#
_cell.length_a   1.000
_cell.length_b   1.000
_cell.length_c   1.000
_cell.angle_alpha   90.00
_cell.angle_beta   90.00
_cell.angle_gamma   90.00
#
_symmetry.space_group_name_H-M   'P 1'
#
loop_
_entity.id
_entity.type
_entity.pdbx_description
1 polymer ?
#
loop_
_entity_poly.entity_id
_entity_poly.type
_entity_poly.pdbx_seq_one_letter_code
_entity_poly.pdbx_strand_id
1 'polypeptide(L)'
;MDADFLTRLGQATTEAEREWLLLEMTMGQLSAEVETAVWATAIPHWFDILYLAAILDDPQLDSLDQISSLSFIEQYPGRGFNMHERSRRYFLDNLWQKNPEQFRLYSARAAAYCAGQNLSKPEWRVEQIYHLLISDPQQGS
;
A
#
# COMPACT_ATOMS: atom_id res chain seq x y z
N MET A 1 -25.77 0.45 8.49
CA MET A 1 -25.49 -0.24 7.22
C MET A 1 -26.19 0.55 6.13
N ASP A 2 -25.44 1.11 5.19
CA ASP A 2 -25.95 2.04 4.18
C ASP A 2 -26.78 1.28 3.12
N ALA A 3 -27.99 1.75 2.84
CA ALA A 3 -28.91 1.14 1.88
C ALA A 3 -28.38 1.26 0.44
N ASP A 4 -27.59 2.30 0.14
CA ASP A 4 -26.93 2.47 -1.15
C ASP A 4 -25.86 1.40 -1.39
N PHE A 5 -25.02 1.14 -0.37
CA PHE A 5 -23.99 0.10 -0.43
C PHE A 5 -24.57 -1.29 -0.70
N LEU A 6 -25.64 -1.69 0.02
CA LEU A 6 -26.28 -3.00 -0.20
C LEU A 6 -26.86 -3.14 -1.60
N THR A 7 -27.36 -2.03 -2.16
CA THR A 7 -27.88 -1.98 -3.52
C THR A 7 -26.75 -2.18 -4.54
N ARG A 8 -25.65 -1.43 -4.40
CA ARG A 8 -24.45 -1.56 -5.26
C ARG A 8 -23.85 -2.96 -5.17
N LEU A 9 -23.77 -3.55 -3.97
CA LEU A 9 -23.26 -4.89 -3.76
C LEU A 9 -24.16 -5.96 -4.40
N GLY A 10 -25.49 -5.80 -4.31
CA GLY A 10 -26.46 -6.70 -4.96
C GLY A 10 -26.46 -6.61 -6.48
N GLN A 11 -26.01 -5.48 -7.05
CA GLN A 11 -25.89 -5.26 -8.48
C GLN A 11 -24.54 -5.70 -9.07
N ALA A 12 -23.53 -5.95 -8.22
CA ALA A 12 -22.21 -6.39 -8.66
C ALA A 12 -22.28 -7.77 -9.34
N THR A 13 -21.88 -7.79 -10.61
CA THR A 13 -21.94 -8.95 -11.51
C THR A 13 -20.69 -9.80 -11.44
N THR A 14 -19.57 -9.23 -10.96
CA THR A 14 -18.29 -9.91 -10.83
C THR A 14 -17.80 -9.94 -9.38
N GLU A 15 -16.95 -10.91 -9.07
CA GLU A 15 -16.25 -10.98 -7.77
C GLU A 15 -15.33 -9.76 -7.56
N ALA A 16 -14.73 -9.24 -8.64
CA ALA A 16 -13.94 -8.02 -8.61
C ALA A 16 -14.73 -6.79 -8.18
N GLU A 17 -15.92 -6.60 -8.75
CA GLU A 17 -16.80 -5.49 -8.33
C GLU A 17 -17.18 -5.58 -6.86
N ARG A 18 -17.44 -6.81 -6.35
CA ARG A 18 -17.75 -7.02 -4.94
C ARG A 18 -16.57 -6.73 -4.02
N GLU A 19 -15.38 -7.22 -4.38
CA GLU A 19 -14.14 -6.92 -3.65
C GLU A 19 -13.88 -5.41 -3.59
N TRP A 20 -14.13 -4.68 -4.69
CA TRP A 20 -14.00 -3.22 -4.71
C TRP A 20 -14.97 -2.50 -3.81
N LEU A 21 -16.24 -2.90 -3.84
CA LEU A 21 -17.24 -2.30 -2.95
C LEU A 21 -16.89 -2.55 -1.49
N LEU A 22 -16.43 -3.76 -1.14
CA LEU A 22 -15.99 -4.08 0.21
C LEU A 22 -14.77 -3.27 0.61
N LEU A 23 -13.78 -3.12 -0.27
CA LEU A 23 -12.61 -2.28 -0.03
C LEU A 23 -13.01 -0.82 0.21
N GLU A 24 -13.85 -0.23 -0.65
CA GLU A 24 -14.34 1.15 -0.48
C GLU A 24 -15.07 1.33 0.85
N MET A 25 -15.94 0.39 1.21
CA MET A 25 -16.65 0.42 2.49
C MET A 25 -15.69 0.32 3.68
N THR A 26 -14.72 -0.60 3.63
CA THR A 26 -13.71 -0.76 4.68
C THR A 26 -12.89 0.51 4.83
N MET A 27 -12.38 1.07 3.74
CA MET A 27 -11.62 2.32 3.75
C MET A 27 -12.40 3.47 4.36
N GLY A 28 -13.70 3.62 4.04
CA GLY A 28 -14.56 4.65 4.61
C GLY A 28 -14.89 4.52 6.11
N GLN A 29 -14.48 3.42 6.75
CA GLN A 29 -14.66 3.18 8.19
C GLN A 29 -13.37 3.35 8.99
N LEU A 30 -12.22 3.48 8.33
CA LEU A 30 -10.93 3.64 8.99
C LEU A 30 -10.79 5.03 9.61
N SER A 31 -9.97 5.16 10.65
CA SER A 31 -9.49 6.47 11.07
C SER A 31 -8.59 7.06 9.98
N ALA A 32 -8.48 8.39 9.92
CA ALA A 32 -7.65 9.06 8.91
C ALA A 32 -6.17 8.59 8.95
N GLU A 33 -5.68 8.27 10.15
CA GLU A 33 -4.34 7.74 10.38
C GLU A 33 -4.17 6.36 9.75
N VAL A 34 -5.09 5.43 10.05
CA VAL A 34 -5.03 4.06 9.53
C VAL A 34 -5.27 4.05 8.02
N GLU A 35 -6.19 4.85 7.53
CA GLU A 35 -6.41 5.04 6.09
C GLU A 35 -5.12 5.48 5.39
N THR A 36 -4.43 6.49 5.93
CA THR A 36 -3.16 6.98 5.38
C THR A 36 -2.11 5.88 5.34
N ALA A 37 -2.02 5.09 6.41
CA ALA A 37 -1.10 3.97 6.49
C ALA A 37 -1.45 2.86 5.48
N VAL A 38 -2.73 2.55 5.28
CA VAL A 38 -3.19 1.58 4.26
C VAL A 38 -2.78 2.03 2.87
N TRP A 39 -2.93 3.32 2.51
CA TRP A 39 -2.44 3.82 1.22
C TRP A 39 -0.93 3.62 1.04
N ALA A 40 -0.14 3.79 2.10
CA ALA A 40 1.30 3.56 2.06
C ALA A 40 1.69 2.08 1.91
N THR A 41 0.87 1.13 2.41
CA THR A 41 1.15 -0.31 2.29
C THR A 41 1.16 -0.82 0.85
N ALA A 42 0.48 -0.14 -0.07
CA ALA A 42 0.47 -0.49 -1.50
C ALA A 42 1.79 -0.17 -2.21
N ILE A 43 2.64 0.66 -1.62
CA ILE A 43 3.88 1.15 -2.22
C ILE A 43 4.87 -0.01 -2.41
N PRO A 44 5.41 -0.65 -1.34
CA PRO A 44 6.33 -1.75 -1.50
C PRO A 44 5.60 -3.04 -1.90
N HIS A 45 6.33 -4.05 -2.37
CA HIS A 45 5.72 -5.37 -2.60
C HIS A 45 5.43 -6.13 -1.30
N TRP A 46 6.12 -5.77 -0.21
CA TRP A 46 5.93 -6.31 1.13
C TRP A 46 6.40 -5.25 2.15
N PHE A 47 5.90 -5.31 3.36
CA PHE A 47 6.25 -4.36 4.41
C PHE A 47 6.26 -5.00 5.80
N ASP A 48 7.05 -4.41 6.68
CA ASP A 48 6.92 -4.55 8.13
C ASP A 48 6.64 -3.16 8.73
N ILE A 49 6.53 -3.08 10.05
CA ILE A 49 6.28 -1.80 10.73
C ILE A 49 7.39 -0.77 10.46
N LEU A 50 8.66 -1.20 10.39
CA LEU A 50 9.79 -0.28 10.24
C LEU A 50 9.82 0.30 8.83
N TYR A 51 9.51 -0.52 7.83
CA TYR A 51 9.44 -0.08 6.45
C TYR A 51 8.25 0.88 6.27
N LEU A 52 7.08 0.54 6.81
CA LEU A 52 5.89 1.39 6.70
C LEU A 52 6.08 2.73 7.44
N ALA A 53 6.66 2.71 8.65
CA ALA A 53 7.05 3.89 9.40
C ALA A 53 7.98 4.81 8.59
N ALA A 54 8.96 4.25 7.89
CA ALA A 54 9.87 5.02 7.05
C ALA A 54 9.19 5.67 5.84
N ILE A 55 8.21 4.98 5.23
CA ILE A 55 7.41 5.55 4.13
C ILE A 55 6.53 6.70 4.61
N LEU A 56 5.91 6.54 5.78
CA LEU A 56 5.04 7.55 6.38
C LEU A 56 5.83 8.71 7.00
N ASP A 57 7.12 8.51 7.29
CA ASP A 57 7.94 9.41 8.12
C ASP A 57 7.36 9.56 9.53
N ASP A 58 6.91 8.42 10.07
CA ASP A 58 6.28 8.30 11.38
C ASP A 58 6.93 7.17 12.18
N PRO A 59 7.89 7.48 13.07
CA PRO A 59 8.56 6.47 13.89
C PRO A 59 7.69 5.91 15.02
N GLN A 60 6.51 6.49 15.28
CA GLN A 60 5.59 6.07 16.34
C GLN A 60 4.38 5.31 15.82
N LEU A 61 4.38 4.94 14.53
CA LEU A 61 3.31 4.18 13.90
C LEU A 61 2.91 2.95 14.74
N ASP A 62 1.65 2.92 15.20
CA ASP A 62 1.12 1.85 16.06
C ASP A 62 -0.06 1.08 15.42
N SER A 63 -0.40 1.43 14.17
CA SER A 63 -1.56 0.91 13.46
C SER A 63 -1.35 -0.45 12.77
N LEU A 64 -0.17 -1.10 12.91
CA LEU A 64 0.12 -2.36 12.22
C LEU A 64 -0.89 -3.48 12.54
N ASP A 65 -1.32 -3.60 13.80
CA ASP A 65 -2.30 -4.62 14.20
C ASP A 65 -3.65 -4.40 13.49
N GLN A 66 -4.06 -3.14 13.32
CA GLN A 66 -5.29 -2.81 12.60
C GLN A 66 -5.13 -3.07 11.10
N ILE A 67 -4.01 -2.63 10.51
CA ILE A 67 -3.71 -2.81 9.08
C ILE A 67 -3.62 -4.29 8.71
N SER A 68 -2.90 -5.09 9.50
CA SER A 68 -2.72 -6.53 9.25
C SER A 68 -4.00 -7.36 9.45
N SER A 69 -5.01 -6.79 10.11
CA SER A 69 -6.33 -7.42 10.25
C SER A 69 -7.24 -7.24 9.02
N LEU A 70 -6.86 -6.38 8.07
CA LEU A 70 -7.64 -6.10 6.88
C LEU A 70 -7.60 -7.29 5.92
N SER A 71 -8.76 -7.63 5.33
CA SER A 71 -8.92 -8.83 4.50
C SER A 71 -8.11 -8.86 3.20
N PHE A 72 -7.56 -7.71 2.79
CA PHE A 72 -6.70 -7.56 1.61
C PHE A 72 -5.22 -7.42 1.96
N ILE A 73 -4.86 -7.61 3.23
CA ILE A 73 -3.49 -7.71 3.72
C ILE A 73 -3.26 -9.16 4.14
N GLU A 74 -2.16 -9.75 3.68
CA GLU A 74 -1.78 -11.13 4.01
C GLU A 74 -0.37 -11.19 4.57
N GLN A 75 -0.04 -12.28 5.27
CA GLN A 75 1.32 -12.52 5.75
C GLN A 75 2.24 -12.82 4.57
N TYR A 76 3.36 -12.11 4.52
CA TYR A 76 4.45 -12.39 3.59
C TYR A 76 5.55 -13.20 4.29
N PRO A 77 5.77 -14.48 3.90
CA PRO A 77 6.63 -15.39 4.65
C PRO A 77 8.03 -14.83 4.92
N GLY A 78 8.37 -14.74 6.21
CA GLY A 78 9.70 -14.32 6.68
C GLY A 78 10.03 -12.84 6.51
N ARG A 79 9.06 -11.98 6.11
CA ARG A 79 9.31 -10.55 5.87
C ARG A 79 8.26 -9.59 6.44
N GLY A 80 7.06 -10.06 6.75
CA GLY A 80 6.00 -9.23 7.33
C GLY A 80 4.68 -9.47 6.63
N PHE A 81 4.19 -8.47 5.90
CA PHE A 81 2.90 -8.49 5.23
C PHE A 81 3.00 -7.98 3.80
N ASN A 82 2.00 -8.26 2.99
CA ASN A 82 1.79 -7.62 1.69
C ASN A 82 0.30 -7.37 1.46
N MET A 83 0.02 -6.42 0.58
CA MET A 83 -1.32 -6.24 0.06
C MET A 83 -1.57 -7.24 -1.08
N HIS A 84 -2.77 -7.81 -1.16
CA HIS A 84 -3.18 -8.64 -2.30
C HIS A 84 -2.98 -7.87 -3.61
N GLU A 85 -2.40 -8.50 -4.63
CA GLU A 85 -1.96 -7.82 -5.87
C GLU A 85 -3.09 -7.05 -6.57
N ARG A 86 -4.33 -7.58 -6.52
CA ARG A 86 -5.51 -6.88 -7.06
C ARG A 86 -5.73 -5.57 -6.33
N SER A 87 -5.87 -5.60 -5.00
CA SER A 87 -6.03 -4.39 -4.18
C SER A 87 -4.86 -3.44 -4.40
N ARG A 88 -3.63 -3.94 -4.36
CA ARG A 88 -2.43 -3.14 -4.60
C ARG A 88 -2.51 -2.38 -5.91
N ARG A 89 -2.96 -3.02 -6.99
CA ARG A 89 -3.18 -2.35 -8.29
C ARG A 89 -4.13 -1.17 -8.17
N TYR A 90 -5.28 -1.36 -7.52
CA TYR A 90 -6.26 -0.30 -7.32
C TYR A 90 -5.68 0.90 -6.56
N PHE A 91 -4.96 0.65 -5.47
CA PHE A 91 -4.33 1.70 -4.67
C PHE A 91 -3.24 2.44 -5.48
N LEU A 92 -2.39 1.71 -6.20
CA LEU A 92 -1.35 2.33 -7.04
C LEU A 92 -1.95 3.14 -8.18
N ASP A 93 -2.99 2.65 -8.86
CA ASP A 93 -3.65 3.37 -9.95
C ASP A 93 -4.32 4.66 -9.43
N ASN A 94 -4.96 4.62 -8.26
CA ASN A 94 -5.52 5.81 -7.62
C ASN A 94 -4.44 6.81 -7.21
N LEU A 95 -3.35 6.35 -6.59
CA LEU A 95 -2.22 7.21 -6.23
C LEU A 95 -1.61 7.87 -7.47
N TRP A 96 -1.39 7.11 -8.54
CA TRP A 96 -0.85 7.64 -9.79
C TRP A 96 -1.77 8.69 -10.43
N GLN A 97 -3.08 8.42 -10.49
CA GLN A 97 -4.02 9.28 -11.21
C GLN A 97 -4.46 10.50 -10.40
N LYS A 98 -4.67 10.34 -9.10
CA LYS A 98 -5.28 11.37 -8.24
C LYS A 98 -4.26 12.11 -7.41
N ASN A 99 -3.24 11.40 -6.90
CA ASN A 99 -2.27 11.95 -5.94
C ASN A 99 -0.81 11.64 -6.35
N PRO A 100 -0.37 11.98 -7.57
CA PRO A 100 0.94 11.57 -8.10
C PRO A 100 2.13 12.08 -7.28
N GLU A 101 2.00 13.25 -6.65
CA GLU A 101 3.05 13.79 -5.76
C GLU A 101 3.23 12.91 -4.52
N GLN A 102 2.14 12.47 -3.90
CA GLN A 102 2.19 11.55 -2.77
C GLN A 102 2.81 10.22 -3.17
N PHE A 103 2.46 9.72 -4.36
CA PHE A 103 3.04 8.47 -4.86
C PHE A 103 4.56 8.56 -5.03
N ARG A 104 5.05 9.66 -5.61
CA ARG A 104 6.50 9.91 -5.75
C ARG A 104 7.17 10.08 -4.40
N LEU A 105 6.55 10.81 -3.47
CA LEU A 105 7.07 11.01 -2.12
C LEU A 105 7.23 9.68 -1.38
N TYR A 106 6.18 8.86 -1.35
CA TYR A 106 6.24 7.55 -0.71
C TYR A 106 7.25 6.63 -1.38
N SER A 107 7.34 6.65 -2.72
CA SER A 107 8.35 5.88 -3.44
C SER A 107 9.76 6.37 -3.12
N ALA A 108 10.00 7.68 -3.02
CA ALA A 108 11.31 8.22 -2.65
C ALA A 108 11.75 7.75 -1.25
N ARG A 109 10.83 7.81 -0.28
CA ARG A 109 11.08 7.32 1.08
C ARG A 109 11.29 5.81 1.12
N ALA A 110 10.53 5.06 0.32
CA ALA A 110 10.71 3.62 0.20
C ALA A 110 12.10 3.28 -0.39
N ALA A 111 12.55 3.99 -1.42
CA ALA A 111 13.89 3.84 -2.00
C ALA A 111 14.99 4.17 -0.98
N ALA A 112 14.82 5.25 -0.22
CA ALA A 112 15.76 5.66 0.83
C ALA A 112 15.86 4.60 1.94
N TYR A 113 14.73 4.03 2.37
CA TYR A 113 14.72 2.93 3.32
C TYR A 113 15.47 1.71 2.79
N CYS A 114 15.19 1.28 1.55
CA CYS A 114 15.87 0.16 0.91
C CYS A 114 17.38 0.38 0.78
N ALA A 115 17.82 1.62 0.51
CA ALA A 115 19.24 1.96 0.42
C ALA A 115 20.01 1.71 1.73
N GLY A 116 19.33 1.78 2.87
CA GLY A 116 19.89 1.45 4.18
C GLY A 116 19.95 -0.06 4.49
N GLN A 117 19.39 -0.91 3.63
CA GLN A 117 19.33 -2.36 3.82
C GLN A 117 20.50 -3.09 3.15
N ASN A 118 20.58 -4.41 3.34
CA ASN A 118 21.58 -5.24 2.69
C ASN A 118 21.24 -5.48 1.20
N LEU A 119 21.78 -4.63 0.32
CA LEU A 119 21.56 -4.70 -1.14
C LEU A 119 22.24 -5.89 -1.85
N SER A 120 23.03 -6.70 -1.13
CA SER A 120 23.46 -8.01 -1.67
C SER A 120 22.29 -9.00 -1.76
N LYS A 121 21.21 -8.76 -1.00
CA LYS A 121 19.96 -9.50 -1.10
C LYS A 121 19.12 -8.97 -2.27
N PRO A 122 18.74 -9.81 -3.25
CA PRO A 122 18.00 -9.38 -4.43
C PRO A 122 16.69 -8.66 -4.11
N GLU A 123 15.98 -9.06 -3.06
CA GLU A 123 14.70 -8.44 -2.68
C GLU A 123 14.82 -6.94 -2.42
N TRP A 124 15.81 -6.51 -1.63
CA TRP A 124 16.01 -5.10 -1.30
C TRP A 124 16.48 -4.30 -2.50
N ARG A 125 17.34 -4.90 -3.33
CA ARG A 125 17.82 -4.28 -4.56
C ARG A 125 16.69 -4.07 -5.56
N VAL A 126 15.79 -5.04 -5.72
CA VAL A 126 14.64 -4.94 -6.62
C VAL A 126 13.67 -3.86 -6.14
N GLU A 127 13.30 -3.85 -4.84
CA GLU A 127 12.47 -2.78 -4.28
C GLU A 127 13.10 -1.40 -4.50
N GLN A 128 14.39 -1.25 -4.23
CA GLN A 128 15.09 0.02 -4.39
C GLN A 128 15.04 0.54 -5.83
N ILE A 129 15.36 -0.31 -6.81
CA ILE A 129 15.35 0.07 -8.23
C ILE A 129 13.93 0.46 -8.67
N TYR A 130 12.93 -0.33 -8.29
CA TYR A 130 11.53 -0.05 -8.60
C TYR A 130 11.09 1.32 -8.08
N HIS A 131 11.43 1.62 -6.82
CA HIS A 131 11.04 2.87 -6.20
C HIS A 131 11.79 4.09 -6.74
N LEU A 132 13.08 3.95 -7.07
CA LEU A 132 13.85 5.02 -7.72
C LEU A 132 13.25 5.41 -9.07
N LEU A 133 12.86 4.42 -9.89
CA LEU A 133 12.20 4.65 -11.19
C LEU A 133 10.93 5.49 -11.06
N ILE A 134 10.19 5.33 -9.96
CA ILE A 134 8.93 6.07 -9.71
C ILE A 134 9.23 7.47 -9.15
N SER A 135 10.16 7.59 -8.20
CA SER A 135 10.41 8.85 -7.50
C SER A 135 11.20 9.87 -8.33
N ASP A 136 12.12 9.40 -9.17
CA ASP A 136 12.94 10.26 -10.03
C ASP A 136 13.21 9.56 -11.38
N PRO A 137 12.39 9.84 -12.41
CA PRO A 137 12.56 9.27 -13.74
C PRO A 137 13.90 9.61 -14.41
N GLN A 138 14.65 10.62 -13.93
CA GLN A 138 15.95 11.01 -14.48
C GLN A 138 17.13 10.25 -13.85
N GLN A 139 16.94 9.60 -12.69
CA GLN A 139 17.94 8.70 -12.09
C GLN A 139 17.70 7.22 -12.44
N GLY A 140 16.64 6.93 -13.20
CA GLY A 140 16.20 5.59 -13.59
C GLY A 140 16.79 5.05 -14.90
N SER A 141 17.97 5.48 -15.32
CA SER A 141 18.62 5.07 -16.58
C SER A 141 20.07 4.66 -16.39
#